data_AF-A0A919E8F4-F1
#
_entry.id   AF-A0A919E8F4-F1
#
_cell.length_a   1.000
_cell.length_b   1.000
_cell.length_c   1.000
_cell.angle_alpha   90.00
_cell.angle_beta   90.00
_cell.angle_gamma   90.00
#
_symmetry.space_group_name_H-M   'P 1'
#
loop_
_entity.id
_entity.type
_entity.pdbx_description
1 polymer ?
#
loop_
_entity_poly.entity_id
_entity_poly.type
_entity_poly.pdbx_seq_one_letter_code
_entity_poly.pdbx_strand_id
1 'polypeptide(L)' 'MRIGVVDFSKARPVRRKPNPEDEGGRGLALVGELAEDWGTAPLPWGKQVWAELHGKGDQ' A
#
# COMPACT_ATOMS: atom_id res chain seq x y z
N MET A 1 -10.83 9.48 1.60
CA MET A 1 -9.70 10.22 0.97
C MET A 1 -8.76 9.22 0.32
N ARG A 2 -8.29 9.45 -0.91
CA ARG A 2 -7.38 8.52 -1.61
C ARG A 2 -5.96 9.06 -1.71
N ILE A 3 -4.98 8.22 -1.39
CA ILE A 3 -3.55 8.50 -1.54
C ILE A 3 -2.96 7.48 -2.51
N GLY A 4 -2.05 7.92 -3.38
CA GLY A 4 -1.36 7.05 -4.33
C GLY A 4 0.13 7.38 -4.43
N VAL A 5 0.94 6.34 -4.60
CA VAL A 5 2.38 6.42 -4.87
C VAL A 5 2.65 5.80 -6.23
N VAL A 6 3.36 6.54 -7.08
CA VAL A 6 3.80 6.06 -8.40
C VAL A 6 5.30 5.84 -8.37
N ASP A 7 5.73 4.72 -8.91
CA ASP A 7 7.14 4.42 -9.13
C ASP A 7 7.33 3.73 -10.49
N PHE A 8 8.57 3.73 -11.00
CA PHE A 8 8.88 3.19 -12.33
C PHE A 8 9.03 1.66 -12.37
N SER A 9 8.91 0.97 -11.23
CA SER A 9 8.96 -0.49 -11.19
C SER A 9 7.62 -1.09 -11.57
N LYS A 10 7.64 -1.97 -12.58
CA LYS A 10 6.47 -2.77 -13.01
C LYS A 10 6.16 -3.93 -12.06
N ALA A 11 7.05 -4.25 -11.11
CA ALA A 11 6.84 -5.35 -10.19
C ALA A 11 5.72 -5.03 -9.20
N ARG A 12 4.75 -5.93 -9.06
CA ARG A 12 3.68 -5.76 -8.05
C ARG A 12 4.27 -5.84 -6.64
N PRO A 13 3.75 -5.03 -5.69
CA PRO A 13 4.15 -5.13 -4.30
C PRO A 13 3.74 -6.51 -3.74
N VAL A 14 4.63 -7.13 -2.98
CA VAL A 14 4.38 -8.45 -2.36
C VAL A 14 4.22 -8.26 -0.86
N ARG A 15 3.06 -8.64 -0.32
CA ARG A 15 2.83 -8.66 1.14
C ARG A 15 3.83 -9.65 1.76
N ARG A 16 4.66 -9.15 2.66
CA ARG A 16 5.63 -9.97 3.40
C ARG A 16 5.07 -10.33 4.76
N LYS A 17 5.56 -11.44 5.33
CA LYS A 17 5.37 -11.82 6.73
C LYS A 17 6.71 -11.64 7.44
N PRO A 18 7.06 -10.43 7.89
CA PRO A 18 8.31 -10.17 8.56
C PRO A 18 8.31 -10.78 9.96
N ASN A 19 9.48 -11.23 10.41
CA ASN A 19 9.72 -11.63 11.78
C ASN A 19 9.76 -10.41 12.71
N PRO A 20 9.61 -10.59 14.03
CA PRO A 20 9.69 -9.49 14.99
C PRO A 20 10.99 -8.69 14.92
N GLU A 21 12.11 -9.37 14.67
CA GLU A 21 13.46 -8.77 14.57
C GLU A 21 13.73 -8.13 13.20
N ASP A 22 12.87 -8.33 12.20
CA ASP A 22 13.09 -7.74 10.88
C ASP A 22 12.87 -6.22 10.95
N GLU A 23 13.81 -5.43 10.43
CA GLU A 23 13.69 -3.97 10.40
C GLU A 23 12.64 -3.48 9.37
N GLY A 24 12.22 -4.34 8.43
CA GLY A 24 11.35 -3.97 7.31
C GLY A 24 10.25 -4.99 6.96
N GLY A 25 9.54 -4.73 5.87
CA GLY A 25 8.55 -5.67 5.30
C GLY A 25 7.13 -5.56 5.85
N ARG A 26 6.89 -4.73 6.88
CA ARG A 26 5.56 -4.52 7.47
C ARG A 26 4.64 -3.58 6.68
N GLY A 27 5.19 -2.78 5.75
CA GLY A 27 4.47 -1.68 5.10
C GLY A 27 3.11 -2.07 4.49
N LEU A 28 3.07 -3.11 3.65
CA LEU A 28 1.82 -3.56 3.02
C LEU A 28 0.85 -4.22 4.01
N ALA A 29 1.36 -4.82 5.08
CA ALA A 29 0.50 -5.30 6.15
C ALA A 29 -0.19 -4.12 6.84
N LEU A 30 0.57 -3.08 7.22
CA LEU A 30 0.02 -1.87 7.83
C LEU A 30 -1.00 -1.16 6.92
N VAL A 31 -0.71 -1.03 5.63
CA VAL A 31 -1.67 -0.45 4.66
C VAL A 31 -2.97 -1.26 4.64
N GLY A 32 -2.89 -2.59 4.63
CA GLY A 32 -4.07 -3.45 4.63
C GLY A 32 -4.92 -3.40 5.90
N GLU A 33 -4.35 -3.01 7.05
CA GLU A 33 -5.10 -2.85 8.30
C GLU A 33 -5.69 -1.43 8.45
N LEU A 34 -5.06 -0.43 7.84
CA LEU A 34 -5.43 0.99 8.02
C LEU A 34 -6.32 1.54 6.91
N ALA A 35 -6.26 0.96 5.71
CA ALA A 35 -7.04 1.39 4.58
C ALA A 35 -8.40 0.69 4.53
N GLU A 36 -9.42 1.42 4.11
CA GLU A 36 -10.74 0.85 3.78
C GLU A 36 -10.61 -0.07 2.56
N ASP A 37 -9.89 0.39 1.55
CA ASP A 37 -9.48 -0.41 0.39
C ASP A 37 -8.10 0.04 -0.09
N TRP A 38 -7.36 -0.88 -0.71
CA TRP A 38 -6.07 -0.57 -1.31
C TRP A 38 -5.78 -1.51 -2.47
N GLY A 39 -4.97 -1.04 -3.42
CA GLY A 39 -4.68 -1.82 -4.60
C GLY A 39 -3.45 -1.36 -5.37
N THR A 40 -3.19 -2.04 -6.48
CA THR A 40 -2.12 -1.71 -7.42
C THR A 40 -2.69 -1.63 -8.83
N ALA A 41 -2.40 -0.53 -9.52
CA ALA A 41 -2.73 -0.34 -10.93
C ALA A 41 -1.44 -0.27 -11.77
N PRO A 42 -1.33 -1.04 -12.87
CA PRO A 42 -0.21 -0.90 -13.79
C PRO A 42 -0.28 0.43 -14.54
N LEU A 43 0.87 1.03 -14.83
CA LEU A 43 1.02 2.21 -15.69
C LEU A 43 2.00 1.89 -16.83
N PRO A 44 1.96 2.60 -17.98
CA PRO A 44 2.90 2.34 -19.08
C PRO A 44 4.38 2.37 -18.66
N TRP A 45 4.72 3.27 -17.74
CA TRP A 45 6.08 3.48 -17.21
C TRP A 45 6.35 2.84 -15.84
N GLY A 46 5.41 2.10 -15.25
CA GLY A 46 5.59 1.56 -13.91
C GLY A 46 4.29 1.08 -13.27
N LYS A 47 4.06 1.47 -12.02
CA LYS A 47 2.81 1.16 -11.32
C LYS A 47 2.41 2.30 -10.37
N GLN A 48 1.15 2.26 -9.97
CA GLN A 48 0.63 3.01 -8.84
C GLN A 48 0.16 2.05 -7.76
N VAL A 49 0.59 2.26 -6.52
CA VAL A 49 -0.05 1.68 -5.33
C VAL A 49 -0.95 2.75 -4.73
N TRP A 50 -2.19 2.42 -4.41
CA TRP A 50 -3.16 3.37 -3.86
C TRP A 50 -3.85 2.80 -2.63
N ALA A 51 -4.33 3.68 -1.75
CA ALA A 51 -5.10 3.36 -0.56
C ALA A 51 -6.20 4.40 -0.35
N GLU A 52 -7.36 3.93 0.09
CA GLU A 52 -8.52 4.73 0.49
C GLU A 52 -8.62 4.74 2.02
N LEU A 53 -8.66 5.94 2.60
CA LEU A 53 -8.65 6.18 4.04
C LEU A 53 -9.91 6.94 4.46
N HIS A 54 -10.49 6.57 5.61
CA HIS A 54 -11.51 7.39 6.25
C HIS A 54 -10.92 8.72 6.73
N GLY A 55 -11.68 9.81 6.54
CA GLY A 55 -11.42 11.05 7.25
C GLY A 55 -11.71 10.85 8.73
N LYS A 56 -10.96 11.51 9.61
CA LYS A 56 -11.26 11.53 11.04
C LYS A 56 -12.56 12.33 11.24
N GLY A 57 -13.71 11.66 11.14
CA GLY A 57 -15.04 12.26 11.14
C GLY A 57 -16.21 11.27 11.16
N ASP A 58 -16.00 10.00 10.79
CA ASP A 58 -17.06 8.97 10.73
C ASP A 58 -16.90 7.86 11.80
N GLN A 59 -16.53 8.23 13.03
CA GLN A 59 -16.65 7.36 14.22
C GLN A 59 -17.52 8.02 15.27
#